data_AF-A0A7V7RIR2-F1
#
_entry.id   AF-A0A7V7RIR2-F1
#
_cell.length_a   1.000
_cell.length_b   1.000
_cell.length_c   1.000
_cell.angle_alpha   90.00
_cell.angle_beta   90.00
_cell.angle_gamma   90.00
#
_symmetry.space_group_name_H-M   'P 1'
#
loop_
_entity.id
_entity.type
_entity.pdbx_description
1 polymer ?
#
loop_
_entity_poly.entity_id
_entity_poly.type
_entity_poly.pdbx_seq_one_letter_code
_entity_poly.pdbx_strand_id
1 'polypeptide(L)'
;MTETEQTATGFKQVHVALVVLFSILTLGVYLAYWFLSRRHAIREYEGSGYIPFKWWGVFLVLLSLSFLYKFIGPIFLTPYGVALFDSIDMIFSYYFLGILYYSVFRLKTIIEDAYEEKLFASWLLVLFHVWYIQYKLNRLGDVDINEKALAPQMAK
;
A
#
# COMPACT_ATOMS: atom_id res chain seq x y z
N MET A 1 29.91 -24.82 3.10
CA MET A 1 28.44 -24.82 2.93
C MET A 1 27.89 -23.89 3.99
N THR A 2 27.76 -22.61 3.64
CA THR A 2 27.20 -21.58 4.53
C THR A 2 25.70 -21.60 4.37
N GLU A 3 25.02 -22.11 5.39
CA GLU A 3 23.57 -21.94 5.57
C GLU A 3 23.30 -20.44 5.69
N THR A 4 22.89 -19.82 4.60
CA THR A 4 22.23 -18.52 4.66
C THR A 4 20.86 -18.75 5.29
N GLU A 5 20.72 -18.38 6.57
CA GLU A 5 19.43 -18.09 7.18
C GLU A 5 18.69 -17.11 6.25
N GLN A 6 17.80 -17.64 5.42
CA GLN A 6 16.79 -16.85 4.73
C GLN A 6 15.81 -16.40 5.81
N THR A 7 16.11 -15.28 6.46
CA THR A 7 15.08 -14.53 7.17
C THR A 7 14.10 -14.06 6.09
N ALA A 8 13.03 -14.82 5.87
CA ALA A 8 11.92 -14.40 5.03
C ALA A 8 11.53 -12.99 5.47
N THR A 9 11.79 -11.99 4.63
CA THR A 9 11.47 -10.60 4.91
C THR A 9 9.97 -10.39 4.80
N GLY A 10 9.24 -10.93 5.79
CA GLY A 10 7.79 -10.89 5.85
C GLY A 10 7.25 -9.45 5.79
N PHE A 11 6.01 -9.32 5.31
CA PHE A 11 5.34 -8.02 5.24
C PHE A 11 5.28 -7.34 6.62
N LYS A 12 5.80 -6.11 6.72
CA LYS A 12 5.78 -5.35 7.98
C LYS A 12 4.34 -5.15 8.49
N GLN A 13 4.08 -5.65 9.70
CA GLN A 13 2.84 -5.41 10.42
C GLN A 13 2.73 -3.93 10.84
N VAL A 14 1.56 -3.34 10.62
CA VAL A 14 1.27 -1.94 10.97
C VAL A 14 -0.18 -1.83 11.41
N HIS A 15 -0.46 -1.06 12.46
CA HIS A 15 -1.83 -0.83 12.92
C HIS A 15 -2.71 -0.26 11.80
N VAL A 16 -3.78 -0.98 11.47
CA VAL A 16 -4.70 -0.62 10.37
C VAL A 16 -5.33 0.75 10.61
N ALA A 17 -5.69 1.07 11.87
CA ALA A 17 -6.24 2.37 12.24
C ALA A 17 -5.29 3.53 11.89
N LEU A 18 -3.97 3.36 12.06
CA LEU A 18 -2.99 4.36 11.66
C LEU A 18 -2.90 4.49 10.13
N VAL A 19 -3.01 3.37 9.40
CA VAL A 19 -3.02 3.39 7.93
C VAL A 19 -4.24 4.16 7.42
N VAL A 20 -5.42 3.93 8.01
CA VAL A 20 -6.64 4.67 7.68
C VAL A 20 -6.47 6.15 8.02
N LEU A 21 -6.06 6.46 9.25
CA LEU A 21 -5.88 7.82 9.73
C LEU A 21 -4.92 8.61 8.83
N PHE A 22 -3.73 8.07 8.57
CA PHE A 22 -2.75 8.74 7.72
C PHE A 22 -3.21 8.86 6.27
N SER A 23 -3.94 7.88 5.74
CA SER A 23 -4.48 7.99 4.37
C SER A 23 -5.50 9.13 4.23
N ILE A 24 -6.32 9.39 5.25
CA ILE A 24 -7.28 10.49 5.28
C ILE A 24 -6.55 11.83 5.52
N LEU A 25 -5.70 11.90 6.56
CA LEU A 25 -4.98 13.13 6.92
C LEU A 25 -4.09 13.66 5.81
N THR A 26 -3.51 12.76 5.00
CA THR A 26 -2.59 13.13 3.92
C THR A 26 -3.26 13.12 2.54
N LEU A 27 -4.59 13.00 2.47
CA LEU A 27 -5.36 12.98 1.22
C LEU A 27 -4.81 11.96 0.19
N GLY A 28 -4.42 10.77 0.64
CA GLY A 28 -3.92 9.70 -0.22
C GLY A 28 -2.40 9.67 -0.46
N VAL A 29 -1.62 10.69 -0.07
CA VAL A 29 -0.15 10.67 -0.16
C VAL A 29 0.43 9.46 0.58
N TYR A 30 -0.11 9.16 1.77
CA TYR A 30 0.32 8.01 2.56
C TYR A 30 0.08 6.67 1.84
N LEU A 31 -0.95 6.54 1.00
CA LEU A 31 -1.18 5.32 0.22
C LEU A 31 -0.05 5.09 -0.80
N ALA A 32 0.42 6.16 -1.45
CA ALA A 32 1.57 6.09 -2.34
C ALA A 32 2.85 5.71 -1.61
N TYR A 33 3.08 6.33 -0.45
CA TYR A 33 4.19 5.96 0.43
C TYR A 33 4.10 4.50 0.89
N TRP A 34 2.91 4.02 1.24
CA TRP A 34 2.68 2.65 1.70
C TRP A 34 3.13 1.62 0.66
N PHE A 35 2.75 1.80 -0.61
CA PHE A 35 3.19 0.93 -1.70
C PHE A 35 4.71 0.96 -1.90
N LEU A 36 5.31 2.16 -1.90
CA LEU A 36 6.75 2.32 -2.09
C LEU A 36 7.57 1.75 -0.93
N SER A 37 7.12 1.92 0.30
CA SER A 37 7.77 1.38 1.50
C SER A 37 7.81 -0.16 1.51
N ARG A 38 6.86 -0.81 0.84
CA ARG A 38 6.74 -2.28 0.75
C ARG A 38 7.22 -2.85 -0.57
N ARG A 39 7.81 -2.03 -1.44
CA ARG A 39 8.28 -2.46 -2.78
C ARG A 39 9.19 -3.67 -2.75
N HIS A 40 10.05 -3.78 -1.73
CA HIS A 40 11.03 -4.86 -1.63
C HIS A 40 10.34 -6.19 -1.33
N ALA A 41 9.51 -6.24 -0.28
CA ALA A 41 8.71 -7.40 0.06
C ALA A 41 7.81 -7.83 -1.12
N ILE A 42 7.12 -6.88 -1.76
CA ILE A 42 6.25 -7.20 -2.90
C ILE A 42 7.05 -7.81 -4.05
N ARG A 43 8.21 -7.24 -4.40
CA ARG A 43 9.04 -7.73 -5.51
C ARG A 43 9.61 -9.12 -5.27
N GLU A 44 9.87 -9.47 -4.02
CA GLU A 44 10.35 -10.80 -3.63
C GLU A 44 9.34 -11.89 -4.01
N TYR A 45 8.05 -11.64 -3.77
CA TYR A 45 6.97 -12.57 -4.14
C TYR A 45 6.51 -12.43 -5.61
N GLU A 46 6.67 -11.27 -6.21
CA GLU A 46 6.11 -10.98 -7.53
C GLU A 46 6.87 -11.63 -8.69
N GLY A 47 8.19 -11.87 -8.55
CA GLY A 47 9.06 -12.53 -9.54
C GLY A 47 9.22 -11.84 -10.91
N SER A 48 8.30 -10.93 -11.30
CA SER A 48 8.07 -10.53 -12.69
C SER A 48 7.64 -9.07 -12.87
N GLY A 49 7.52 -8.29 -11.79
CA GLY A 49 7.44 -6.82 -11.83
C GLY A 49 6.18 -6.23 -12.46
N TYR A 50 5.01 -6.80 -12.18
CA TYR A 50 3.71 -6.31 -12.69
C TYR A 50 3.26 -4.99 -12.03
N ILE A 51 3.66 -4.72 -10.78
CA ILE A 51 3.27 -3.49 -10.07
C ILE A 51 4.13 -2.31 -10.54
N PRO A 52 3.52 -1.24 -11.07
CA PRO A 52 4.22 -0.10 -11.66
C PRO A 52 4.80 0.86 -10.60
N PHE A 53 5.81 0.43 -9.84
CA PHE A 53 6.42 1.24 -8.75
C PHE A 53 6.97 2.60 -9.19
N LYS A 54 7.35 2.76 -10.47
CA LYS A 54 7.80 4.06 -11.02
C LYS A 54 6.67 5.09 -10.97
N TRP A 55 5.45 4.70 -11.36
CA TRP A 55 4.27 5.56 -11.33
C TRP A 55 3.87 5.91 -9.91
N TRP A 56 4.01 4.98 -8.95
CA TRP A 56 3.80 5.27 -7.53
C TRP A 56 4.74 6.37 -7.00
N GLY A 57 5.99 6.42 -7.46
CA GLY A 57 6.93 7.51 -7.15
C GLY A 57 6.47 8.86 -7.71
N VAL A 58 6.01 8.88 -8.96
CA VAL A 58 5.45 10.09 -9.58
C VAL A 58 4.22 10.59 -8.82
N PHE A 59 3.28 9.70 -8.50
CA PHE A 59 2.08 10.07 -7.73
C PHE A 59 2.40 10.51 -6.31
N LEU A 60 3.43 9.95 -5.66
CA LEU A 60 3.87 10.44 -4.35
C LEU A 60 4.27 11.92 -4.43
N VAL A 61 5.05 12.30 -5.44
CA VAL A 61 5.49 13.70 -5.62
C VAL A 61 4.30 14.60 -5.98
N LEU A 62 3.47 14.19 -6.95
CA LEU A 62 2.31 14.97 -7.39
C LEU A 62 1.30 15.18 -6.26
N LEU A 63 0.93 14.11 -5.53
CA LEU A 63 0.00 14.22 -4.41
C LEU A 63 0.59 15.06 -3.27
N SER A 64 1.89 14.97 -3.02
CA SER A 64 2.54 15.81 -2.00
C SER A 64 2.52 17.29 -2.40
N LEU A 65 2.74 17.59 -3.68
CA LEU A 65 2.65 18.96 -4.19
C LEU A 65 1.21 19.49 -4.14
N SER A 66 0.23 18.68 -4.56
CA SER A 66 -1.20 19.00 -4.44
C SER A 66 -1.61 19.23 -2.99
N PHE A 67 -1.13 18.39 -2.06
CA PHE A 67 -1.38 18.54 -0.63
C PHE A 67 -0.87 19.89 -0.13
N LEU A 68 0.39 20.24 -0.41
CA LEU A 68 0.96 21.54 -0.03
C LEU A 68 0.18 22.70 -0.66
N TYR A 69 -0.10 22.61 -1.96
CA TYR A 69 -0.86 23.62 -2.70
C TYR A 69 -2.25 23.87 -2.11
N LYS A 70 -2.95 22.87 -1.57
CA LYS A 70 -4.25 23.10 -0.92
C LYS A 70 -4.17 24.01 0.31
N PHE A 71 -3.02 24.08 0.98
CA PHE A 71 -2.82 24.98 2.13
C PHE A 71 -2.27 26.36 1.74
N ILE A 72 -1.31 26.41 0.82
CA ILE A 72 -0.60 27.66 0.47
C ILE A 72 -1.12 28.32 -0.81
N GLY A 73 -1.74 27.55 -1.69
CA GLY A 73 -2.18 27.97 -3.03
C GLY A 73 -3.08 29.20 -3.02
N PRO A 74 -4.16 29.24 -2.21
CA PRO A 74 -5.05 30.40 -2.15
C PRO A 74 -4.37 31.71 -1.70
N ILE A 75 -3.20 31.63 -1.05
CA ILE A 75 -2.45 32.80 -0.59
C ILE A 75 -1.61 33.40 -1.73
N PHE A 76 -1.08 32.56 -2.63
CA PHE A 76 -0.16 32.97 -3.69
C PHE A 76 -0.79 33.07 -5.08
N LEU A 77 -1.92 32.40 -5.31
CA LEU A 77 -2.53 32.26 -6.64
C LEU A 77 -3.85 33.03 -6.75
N THR A 78 -4.14 33.49 -7.97
CA THR A 78 -5.44 34.08 -8.30
C THR A 78 -6.53 33.00 -8.32
N PRO A 79 -7.82 33.36 -8.20
CA PRO A 79 -8.92 32.40 -8.29
C PRO A 79 -8.90 31.53 -9.56
N TYR A 80 -8.50 32.13 -10.69
CA TYR A 80 -8.33 31.40 -11.96
C TYR A 80 -7.17 30.39 -11.91
N GLY A 81 -6.04 30.77 -11.32
CA GLY A 81 -4.92 29.87 -11.11
C GLY A 81 -5.29 28.70 -10.21
N VAL A 82 -6.05 28.97 -9.15
CA VAL A 82 -6.54 27.94 -8.23
C VAL A 82 -7.44 26.93 -8.96
N ALA A 83 -8.42 27.41 -9.73
CA ALA A 83 -9.32 26.55 -10.49
C ALA A 83 -8.60 25.68 -11.53
N LEU A 84 -7.53 26.20 -12.15
CA LEU A 84 -6.72 25.44 -13.09
C LEU A 84 -5.97 24.30 -12.39
N PHE A 85 -5.35 24.57 -11.24
CA PHE A 85 -4.67 23.53 -10.45
C PHE A 85 -5.65 22.48 -9.92
N ASP A 86 -6.84 22.89 -9.49
CA ASP A 86 -7.88 21.95 -9.02
C ASP A 86 -8.35 21.02 -10.14
N SER A 87 -8.47 21.54 -11.36
CA SER A 87 -8.81 20.72 -12.54
C SER A 87 -7.73 19.69 -12.85
N ILE A 88 -6.46 20.09 -12.75
CA ILE A 88 -5.31 19.19 -12.93
C ILE A 88 -5.25 18.13 -11.81
N ASP A 89 -5.46 18.53 -10.55
CA ASP A 89 -5.51 17.64 -9.39
C ASP A 89 -6.61 16.58 -9.54
N MET A 90 -7.79 16.98 -10.04
CA MET A 90 -8.90 16.08 -10.32
C MET A 90 -8.52 15.01 -11.36
N ILE A 91 -7.90 15.40 -12.48
CA ILE A 91 -7.45 14.47 -13.52
C ILE A 91 -6.45 13.47 -12.95
N PHE A 92 -5.42 13.95 -12.24
CA PHE A 92 -4.42 13.07 -11.63
C PHE A 92 -5.01 12.15 -10.56
N SER A 93 -6.01 12.61 -9.81
CA SER A 93 -6.70 11.81 -8.80
C SER A 93 -7.40 10.59 -9.42
N TYR A 94 -8.00 10.72 -10.61
CA TYR A 94 -8.59 9.57 -11.31
C TYR A 94 -7.53 8.58 -11.80
N TYR A 95 -6.41 9.06 -12.35
CA TYR A 95 -5.30 8.18 -12.73
C TYR A 95 -4.70 7.46 -11.51
N PHE A 96 -4.54 8.18 -10.40
CA PHE A 96 -4.07 7.61 -9.13
C PHE A 96 -5.01 6.50 -8.65
N LEU A 97 -6.33 6.74 -8.70
CA LEU A 97 -7.33 5.75 -8.32
C LEU A 97 -7.25 4.48 -9.17
N GLY A 98 -7.05 4.62 -10.48
CA GLY A 98 -6.84 3.49 -11.39
C GLY A 98 -5.61 2.65 -11.03
N ILE A 99 -4.48 3.31 -10.77
CA ILE A 99 -3.23 2.63 -10.36
C ILE A 99 -3.37 1.99 -8.99
N LEU A 100 -4.06 2.65 -8.05
CA LEU A 100 -4.34 2.14 -6.72
C LEU A 100 -5.09 0.82 -6.82
N TYR A 101 -6.22 0.78 -7.53
CA TYR A 101 -6.99 -0.46 -7.67
C TYR A 101 -6.25 -1.53 -8.44
N TYR A 102 -5.61 -1.19 -9.56
CA TYR A 102 -4.79 -2.14 -10.30
C TYR A 102 -3.75 -2.81 -9.40
N SER A 103 -3.02 -2.01 -8.62
CA SER A 103 -1.95 -2.51 -7.74
C SER A 103 -2.50 -3.31 -6.56
N VAL A 104 -3.64 -2.91 -5.99
CA VAL A 104 -4.32 -3.64 -4.90
C VAL A 104 -4.79 -5.01 -5.37
N PHE A 105 -5.43 -5.09 -6.54
CA PHE A 105 -5.84 -6.37 -7.12
C PHE A 105 -4.65 -7.24 -7.52
N ARG A 106 -3.57 -6.64 -8.04
CA ARG A 106 -2.36 -7.39 -8.33
C ARG A 106 -1.70 -7.93 -7.07
N LEU A 107 -1.61 -7.11 -6.02
CA LEU A 107 -1.07 -7.51 -4.74
C LEU A 107 -1.87 -8.63 -4.10
N LYS A 108 -3.21 -8.59 -4.23
CA LYS A 108 -4.08 -9.71 -3.86
C LYS A 108 -3.63 -11.01 -4.52
N THR A 109 -3.52 -11.03 -5.84
CA THR A 109 -3.10 -12.22 -6.59
C THR A 109 -1.73 -12.72 -6.15
N ILE A 110 -0.75 -11.82 -5.98
CA ILE A 110 0.60 -12.19 -5.51
C ILE A 110 0.55 -12.87 -4.14
N ILE A 111 -0.26 -12.36 -3.21
CA ILE A 111 -0.38 -12.96 -1.88
C ILE A 111 -1.15 -14.28 -1.92
N GLU A 112 -2.24 -14.38 -2.68
CA GLU A 112 -3.00 -15.64 -2.81
C GLU A 112 -2.17 -16.74 -3.47
N ASP A 113 -1.37 -16.39 -4.49
CA ASP A 113 -0.46 -17.32 -5.15
C ASP A 113 0.65 -17.79 -4.20
N ALA A 114 1.17 -16.89 -3.35
CA ALA A 114 2.25 -17.22 -2.40
C ALA A 114 1.79 -18.12 -1.24
N TYR A 115 0.50 -18.09 -0.87
CA TYR A 115 -0.07 -18.90 0.21
C TYR A 115 -0.91 -20.08 -0.30
N GLU A 116 -1.03 -20.25 -1.62
CA GLU A 116 -1.88 -21.26 -2.29
C GLU A 116 -3.35 -21.28 -1.83
N GLU A 117 -3.84 -20.15 -1.29
CA GLU A 117 -5.18 -20.03 -0.71
C GLU A 117 -5.90 -18.76 -1.16
N LYS A 118 -7.24 -18.86 -1.29
CA LYS A 118 -8.10 -17.70 -1.54
C LYS A 118 -8.31 -16.91 -0.24
N LEU A 119 -7.40 -15.99 0.02
CA LEU A 119 -7.40 -15.22 1.26
C LEU A 119 -8.32 -13.99 1.21
N PHE A 120 -8.60 -13.40 0.04
CA PHE A 120 -9.22 -12.07 -0.05
C PHE A 120 -10.56 -12.05 -0.79
N ALA A 121 -11.54 -11.37 -0.21
CA ALA A 121 -12.79 -11.04 -0.88
C ALA A 121 -12.62 -9.81 -1.80
N SER A 122 -12.87 -9.97 -3.11
CA SER A 122 -12.71 -8.91 -4.11
C SER A 122 -13.55 -7.65 -3.83
N TRP A 123 -14.76 -7.80 -3.28
CA TRP A 123 -15.62 -6.66 -2.98
C TRP A 123 -15.10 -5.82 -1.79
N LEU A 124 -14.47 -6.45 -0.78
CA LEU A 124 -13.80 -5.73 0.30
C LEU A 124 -12.59 -4.95 -0.21
N LEU A 125 -11.86 -5.46 -1.21
CA LEU A 125 -10.74 -4.76 -1.81
C LEU A 125 -11.17 -3.50 -2.54
N VAL A 126 -12.37 -3.47 -3.13
CA VAL A 126 -12.89 -2.24 -3.76
C VAL A 126 -13.23 -1.20 -2.69
N LEU A 127 -13.86 -1.59 -1.58
CA LEU A 127 -14.28 -0.64 -0.55
C LEU A 127 -13.13 -0.15 0.35
N PHE A 128 -12.21 -1.04 0.71
CA PHE A 128 -11.19 -0.78 1.73
C PHE A 128 -9.76 -0.87 1.20
N HIS A 129 -9.56 -1.29 -0.06
CA HIS A 129 -8.29 -1.27 -0.78
C HIS A 129 -7.08 -1.73 0.08
N VAL A 130 -6.07 -0.87 0.20
CA VAL A 130 -4.87 -1.04 1.03
C VAL A 130 -5.17 -1.35 2.50
N TRP A 131 -6.25 -0.82 3.08
CA TRP A 131 -6.57 -1.06 4.49
C TRP A 131 -6.95 -2.52 4.73
N TYR A 132 -7.72 -3.11 3.82
CA TYR A 132 -8.09 -4.52 3.90
C TYR A 132 -6.89 -5.44 3.67
N ILE A 133 -6.00 -5.08 2.74
CA ILE A 133 -4.73 -5.78 2.56
C ILE A 133 -3.90 -5.76 3.84
N GLN A 134 -3.70 -4.58 4.45
CA GLN A 134 -2.95 -4.47 5.69
C GLN A 134 -3.59 -5.27 6.83
N TYR A 135 -4.92 -5.24 6.96
CA TYR A 135 -5.63 -6.01 7.97
C TYR A 135 -5.39 -7.52 7.81
N LYS A 136 -5.48 -8.03 6.59
CA LYS A 136 -5.25 -9.46 6.31
C LYS A 136 -3.79 -9.85 6.51
N LEU A 137 -2.85 -9.04 6.03
CA LEU A 137 -1.42 -9.26 6.26
C LEU A 137 -1.08 -9.30 7.75
N ASN A 138 -1.67 -8.42 8.56
CA ASN A 138 -1.47 -8.45 10.00
C ASN A 138 -1.95 -9.77 10.61
N ARG A 139 -3.14 -10.25 10.21
CA ARG A 139 -3.67 -11.54 10.69
C ARG A 139 -2.81 -12.73 10.25
N LEU A 140 -2.26 -12.72 9.04
CA LEU A 140 -1.38 -13.79 8.57
C LEU A 140 -0.06 -13.82 9.34
N GLY A 141 0.54 -12.66 9.61
CA GLY A 141 1.74 -12.56 10.43
C GLY A 141 1.51 -12.97 11.90
N ASP A 142 0.32 -12.67 12.45
CA ASP A 142 -0.04 -13.12 13.80
C ASP A 142 -0.13 -14.65 13.89
N VAL A 143 -0.61 -15.31 12.83
CA VAL A 143 -0.72 -16.78 12.80
C VAL A 143 0.65 -17.44 12.73
N ASP A 144 1.56 -16.99 11.85
CA ASP A 144 2.92 -17.55 11.75
C ASP A 144 3.75 -17.33 13.03
N ILE A 145 3.59 -16.18 13.71
CA ILE A 145 4.26 -15.90 14.99
C ILE A 145 3.72 -16.82 16.09
N ASN A 146 2.40 -17.03 16.16
CA ASN A 146 1.81 -17.83 17.23
C ASN A 146 2.11 -19.33 17.07
N GLU A 147 2.12 -19.85 15.84
CA GLU A 147 2.50 -21.25 15.56
C GLU A 147 3.96 -21.52 15.92
N LYS A 148 4.89 -20.60 15.55
CA LYS A 148 6.30 -20.69 15.96
C LYS A 148 6.53 -20.45 17.46
N ALA A 149 5.64 -19.74 18.15
CA ALA A 149 5.70 -19.56 19.60
C ALA A 149 5.12 -20.75 20.40
N LEU A 150 4.23 -21.52 19.79
CA LEU A 150 3.64 -22.75 20.34
C LEU A 150 4.50 -23.99 20.08
N ALA A 151 5.16 -24.08 18.92
CA ALA A 151 6.08 -25.17 18.56
C ALA A 151 7.19 -25.47 19.60
N PRO A 152 7.89 -24.48 20.21
CA PRO A 152 8.92 -24.76 21.22
C PRO A 152 8.37 -25.23 22.57
N GLN A 153 7.04 -25.20 22.78
CA GLN A 153 6.42 -25.64 24.03
C GLN A 153 5.89 -27.08 23.99
N MET A 154 5.80 -27.69 22.80
CA MET A 154 5.37 -29.09 22.63
C MET A 154 6.52 -30.08 22.47
N ALA A 155 7.77 -29.60 22.51
CA ALA A 155 8.99 -30.42 22.42
C ALA A 155 9.65 -30.67 23.80
N LYS A 156 8.89 -30.59 24.90
CA LYS A 156 9.35 -30.96 26.24
C LYS A 156 8.49 -32.07 26.83
#